data_AF-A0A0F9NFT4-F1
#
_entry.id   AF-A0A0F9NFT4-F1
#
_cell.length_a   1.000
_cell.length_b   1.000
_cell.length_c   1.000
_cell.angle_alpha   90.00
_cell.angle_beta   90.00
_cell.angle_gamma   90.00
#
_symmetry.space_group_name_H-M   'P 1'
#
loop_
_entity.id
_entity.type
_entity.pdbx_description
1 polymer ?
#
loop_
_entity_poly.entity_id
_entity_poly.type
_entity_poly.pdbx_seq_one_letter_code
_entity_poly.pdbx_strand_id
1 'polypeptide(L)'
;LFDYKEKLVKKKMDSLNLWDNINSGLFGKSKKQVFRNALKSLSFFGLNDAIFNHCGIELDRTENSELFGLKVLRLMNEIIEEKNDIENNNYVLSQPHYEDCLKNSWNNSTAHCGQKTHYHVSRIIRESTTLPLKKTISLFKKFERVISGGTLFYKNFNGNEQSLKKCQQILFNSDLNAFFIGKFPN
;
A
#
# COMPACT_ATOMS: atom_id res chain seq x y z
N LEU A 1 -11.49 7.61 -3.80
CA LEU A 1 -12.04 6.24 -3.59
C LEU A 1 -13.52 6.26 -3.17
N PHE A 2 -13.93 7.15 -2.26
CA PHE A 2 -15.31 7.24 -1.76
C PHE A 2 -16.31 7.65 -2.87
N ASP A 3 -15.98 8.68 -3.66
CA ASP A 3 -16.81 9.15 -4.79
C ASP A 3 -17.09 8.08 -5.85
N TYR A 4 -16.10 7.21 -6.12
CA TYR A 4 -16.26 6.13 -7.08
C TYR A 4 -17.24 5.07 -6.58
N LYS A 5 -17.17 4.74 -5.28
CA LYS A 5 -18.13 3.83 -4.63
C LYS A 5 -19.52 4.44 -4.62
N GLU A 6 -19.64 5.73 -4.29
CA GLU A 6 -20.91 6.43 -4.28
C GLU A 6 -21.56 6.47 -5.68
N LYS A 7 -20.79 6.82 -6.71
CA LYS A 7 -21.25 6.82 -8.11
C LYS A 7 -21.66 5.43 -8.58
N LEU A 8 -20.94 4.38 -8.18
CA LEU A 8 -21.29 3.01 -8.53
C LEU A 8 -22.62 2.60 -7.90
N VAL A 9 -22.82 2.89 -6.61
CA VAL A 9 -24.06 2.60 -5.90
C VAL A 9 -25.23 3.37 -6.51
N LYS A 10 -25.07 4.67 -6.75
CA LYS A 10 -26.08 5.49 -7.45
C LYS A 10 -26.40 4.93 -8.83
N LYS A 11 -25.40 4.49 -9.61
CA LYS A 11 -25.61 3.90 -10.95
C LYS A 11 -26.34 2.55 -10.91
N LYS A 12 -26.19 1.77 -9.84
CA LYS A 12 -26.73 0.41 -9.74
C LYS A 12 -28.05 0.31 -9.00
N MET A 13 -28.33 1.24 -8.09
CA MET A 13 -29.50 1.19 -7.20
C MET A 13 -30.32 2.47 -7.23
N ASP A 14 -29.94 3.47 -8.04
CA ASP A 14 -30.55 4.80 -8.20
C ASP A 14 -30.71 5.63 -6.90
N SER A 15 -30.35 5.06 -5.75
CA SER A 15 -30.52 5.68 -4.45
C SER A 15 -29.52 5.12 -3.44
N LEU A 16 -28.79 6.02 -2.78
CA LEU A 16 -27.93 5.67 -1.65
C LEU A 16 -28.74 5.22 -0.44
N ASN A 17 -29.97 5.72 -0.28
CA ASN A 17 -30.85 5.32 0.81
C ASN A 17 -31.28 3.86 0.67
N LEU A 18 -31.43 3.37 -0.58
CA LEU A 18 -31.76 1.98 -0.83
C LEU A 18 -30.59 1.05 -0.46
N TRP A 19 -29.37 1.46 -0.77
CA TRP A 19 -28.14 0.79 -0.33
C TRP A 19 -27.98 0.82 1.19
N ASP A 20 -28.24 1.96 1.84
CA ASP A 20 -28.20 2.08 3.30
C ASP A 20 -29.27 1.19 3.96
N ASN A 21 -30.48 1.11 3.38
CA ASN A 21 -31.55 0.23 3.86
C ASN A 21 -31.18 -1.25 3.69
N ILE A 22 -30.67 -1.65 2.53
CA ILE A 22 -30.20 -3.02 2.28
C ILE A 22 -29.06 -3.37 3.25
N ASN A 23 -28.07 -2.49 3.42
CA ASN A 23 -27.01 -2.72 4.39
C ASN A 23 -27.53 -2.82 5.82
N SER A 24 -28.48 -1.96 6.20
CA SER A 24 -29.06 -2.01 7.54
C SER A 24 -29.88 -3.27 7.77
N GLY A 25 -30.60 -3.76 6.75
CA GLY A 25 -31.40 -4.99 6.81
C GLY A 25 -30.55 -6.27 6.78
N LEU A 26 -29.48 -6.30 5.97
CA LEU A 26 -28.57 -7.45 5.87
C LEU A 26 -27.62 -7.55 7.05
N PHE A 27 -27.10 -6.41 7.53
CA PHE A 27 -26.06 -6.39 8.56
C PHE A 27 -26.58 -5.97 9.94
N GLY A 28 -27.85 -5.59 10.07
CA GLY A 28 -28.51 -5.24 11.33
C GLY A 28 -27.89 -4.06 12.07
N LYS A 29 -27.04 -3.26 11.42
CA LYS A 29 -26.21 -2.24 12.05
C LYS A 29 -26.60 -0.85 11.59
N SER A 30 -26.75 0.05 12.57
CA SER A 30 -26.90 1.48 12.29
C SER A 30 -25.67 2.01 11.53
N LYS A 31 -25.84 3.05 10.71
CA LYS A 31 -24.75 3.71 9.97
C LYS A 31 -23.55 4.04 10.87
N LYS A 32 -23.81 4.46 12.13
CA LYS A 32 -22.79 4.72 13.16
C LYS A 32 -22.00 3.46 13.55
N GLN A 33 -22.65 2.29 13.66
CA GLN A 33 -21.98 1.01 13.90
C GLN A 33 -21.20 0.50 12.67
N VAL A 34 -21.67 0.77 11.45
CA VAL A 34 -20.95 0.41 10.22
C VAL A 34 -19.63 1.17 10.15
N PHE A 35 -19.63 2.49 10.36
CA PHE A 35 -18.40 3.29 10.36
C PHE A 35 -17.47 2.99 11.54
N ARG A 36 -18.00 2.60 12.70
CA ARG A 36 -17.18 2.14 13.84
C ARG A 36 -16.42 0.86 13.47
N ASN A 37 -17.10 -0.09 12.82
CA ASN A 37 -16.53 -1.40 12.47
C ASN A 37 -15.74 -1.40 11.15
N ALA A 38 -15.76 -0.30 10.39
CA ALA A 38 -15.01 -0.20 9.14
C ALA A 38 -13.50 -0.12 9.42
N LEU A 39 -12.72 -0.85 8.62
CA LEU A 39 -11.27 -0.69 8.57
C LEU A 39 -10.92 0.73 8.07
N LYS A 40 -10.08 1.41 8.82
CA LYS A 40 -9.59 2.75 8.53
C LYS A 40 -8.12 2.66 8.16
N SER A 41 -7.73 3.24 7.03
CA SER A 41 -6.37 3.11 6.54
C SER A 41 -5.48 4.24 7.08
N LEU A 42 -4.37 3.88 7.72
CA LEU A 42 -3.25 4.79 7.98
C LEU A 42 -2.14 4.46 7.00
N SER A 43 -1.85 5.41 6.12
CA SER A 43 -1.03 5.16 4.94
C SER A 43 0.36 5.77 5.05
N PHE A 44 1.37 5.05 4.59
CA PHE A 44 2.74 5.55 4.46
C PHE A 44 3.21 5.51 3.01
N PHE A 45 4.18 6.37 2.68
CA PHE A 45 4.76 6.50 1.34
C PHE A 45 6.25 6.82 1.44
N GLY A 46 7.01 6.53 0.38
CA GLY A 46 8.42 6.93 0.27
C GLY A 46 9.34 6.35 1.35
N LEU A 47 8.98 5.22 2.00
CA LEU A 47 9.80 4.64 3.07
C LEU A 47 11.24 4.36 2.61
N ASN A 48 11.39 3.73 1.44
CA ASN A 48 12.72 3.40 0.93
C ASN A 48 13.50 4.67 0.55
N ASP A 49 12.87 5.61 -0.15
CA ASP A 49 13.50 6.88 -0.53
C ASP A 49 13.93 7.70 0.70
N ALA A 50 13.08 7.79 1.73
CA ALA A 50 13.41 8.50 2.96
C ALA A 50 14.61 7.88 3.68
N ILE A 51 14.62 6.54 3.82
CA ILE A 51 15.71 5.82 4.47
C ILE A 51 17.01 5.94 3.66
N PHE A 52 16.93 5.84 2.33
CA PHE A 52 18.08 6.00 1.46
C PHE A 52 18.64 7.43 1.52
N ASN A 53 17.79 8.44 1.39
CA ASN A 53 18.23 9.84 1.33
C ASN A 53 18.77 10.34 2.68
N HIS A 54 18.19 9.92 3.80
CA HIS A 54 18.62 10.41 5.13
C HIS A 54 19.68 9.54 5.79
N CYS A 55 19.73 8.25 5.48
CA CYS A 55 20.63 7.30 6.15
C CYS A 55 21.65 6.65 5.21
N GLY A 56 21.52 6.81 3.90
CA GLY A 56 22.34 6.08 2.92
C GLY A 56 22.07 4.58 2.90
N ILE A 57 20.95 4.13 3.48
CA ILE A 57 20.62 2.71 3.67
C ILE A 57 19.69 2.26 2.55
N GLU A 58 20.07 1.16 1.91
CA GLU A 58 19.29 0.52 0.86
C GLU A 58 18.64 -0.75 1.42
N LEU A 59 17.31 -0.74 1.60
CA LEU A 59 16.58 -1.82 2.27
C LEU A 59 16.79 -3.20 1.65
N ASP A 60 17.15 -3.26 0.37
CA ASP A 60 17.35 -4.48 -0.41
C ASP A 60 18.82 -4.95 -0.50
N ARG A 61 19.76 -4.32 0.21
CA ARG A 61 21.19 -4.67 0.15
C ARG A 61 21.67 -5.66 1.21
N THR A 62 21.28 -5.48 2.46
CA THR A 62 21.77 -6.28 3.59
C THR A 62 20.63 -6.64 4.53
N GLU A 63 20.78 -7.74 5.27
CA GLU A 63 19.79 -8.16 6.27
C GLU A 63 19.57 -7.09 7.35
N ASN A 64 20.62 -6.36 7.74
CA ASN A 64 20.49 -5.27 8.70
C ASN A 64 19.68 -4.08 8.14
N SER A 65 19.82 -3.78 6.85
CA SER A 65 19.05 -2.73 6.18
C SER A 65 17.57 -3.10 6.10
N GLU A 66 17.28 -4.35 5.77
CA GLU A 66 15.94 -4.91 5.81
C GLU A 66 15.34 -4.82 7.23
N LEU A 67 16.08 -5.28 8.25
CA LEU A 67 15.64 -5.25 9.65
C LEU A 67 15.34 -3.82 10.12
N PHE A 68 16.11 -2.83 9.68
CA PHE A 68 15.86 -1.44 9.99
C PHE A 68 14.48 -0.99 9.45
N GLY A 69 14.19 -1.24 8.18
CA GLY A 69 12.88 -0.92 7.59
C GLY A 69 11.72 -1.65 8.28
N LEU A 70 11.91 -2.93 8.63
CA LEU A 70 10.91 -3.70 9.37
C LEU A 70 10.66 -3.15 10.77
N LYS A 71 11.69 -2.68 11.48
CA LYS A 71 11.53 -2.05 12.80
C LYS A 71 10.71 -0.77 12.72
N VAL A 72 10.91 0.05 11.69
CA VAL A 72 10.12 1.27 11.46
C VAL A 72 8.63 0.92 11.28
N LEU A 73 8.32 -0.06 10.43
CA LEU A 73 6.92 -0.46 10.20
C LEU A 73 6.27 -1.14 11.41
N ARG A 74 7.03 -1.92 12.18
CA ARG A 74 6.53 -2.54 13.42
C ARG A 74 6.18 -1.49 14.46
N LEU A 75 7.06 -0.51 14.66
CA LEU A 75 6.78 0.61 15.55
C LEU A 75 5.52 1.38 15.12
N MET A 76 5.33 1.59 13.81
CA MET A 76 4.09 2.20 13.30
C MET A 76 2.87 1.35 13.65
N ASN A 77 2.92 0.02 13.49
CA ASN A 77 1.82 -0.85 13.90
C ASN A 77 1.55 -0.83 15.40
N GLU A 78 2.58 -0.87 16.23
CA GLU A 78 2.44 -0.82 17.70
C GLU A 78 1.69 0.45 18.11
N ILE A 79 2.06 1.61 17.56
CA ILE A 79 1.37 2.90 17.80
C ILE A 79 -0.10 2.84 17.32
N ILE A 80 -0.36 2.16 16.21
CA ILE A 80 -1.71 2.01 15.65
C ILE A 80 -2.57 1.11 16.54
N GLU A 81 -2.01 0.01 17.04
CA GLU A 81 -2.65 -0.91 17.97
C GLU A 81 -3.01 -0.19 19.27
N GLU A 82 -2.06 0.55 19.87
CA GLU A 82 -2.31 1.39 21.05
C GLU A 82 -3.47 2.37 20.80
N LYS A 83 -3.48 3.05 19.65
CA LYS A 83 -4.54 3.98 19.29
C LYS A 83 -5.90 3.30 19.11
N ASN A 84 -5.91 2.10 18.51
CA ASN A 84 -7.13 1.32 18.34
C ASN A 84 -7.72 0.90 19.68
N ASP A 85 -6.88 0.49 20.63
CA ASP A 85 -7.29 0.07 21.96
C ASP A 85 -7.88 1.24 22.76
N ILE A 86 -7.22 2.41 22.72
CA ILE A 86 -7.67 3.62 23.43
C ILE A 86 -8.97 4.18 22.84
N GLU A 87 -9.07 4.27 21.51
CA GLU A 87 -10.17 4.97 20.84
C GLU A 87 -11.30 4.02 20.40
N ASN A 88 -11.16 2.71 20.63
CA ASN A 88 -12.01 1.67 20.08
C ASN A 88 -12.18 1.87 18.55
N ASN A 89 -11.06 1.96 17.84
CA ASN A 89 -11.01 2.14 16.39
C ASN A 89 -10.42 0.90 15.69
N ASN A 90 -10.45 0.92 14.35
CA ASN A 90 -10.01 -0.19 13.49
C ASN A 90 -9.03 0.32 12.42
N TYR A 91 -8.02 1.08 12.85
CA TYR A 91 -6.97 1.56 11.98
C TYR A 91 -6.03 0.42 11.58
N VAL A 92 -5.60 0.41 10.33
CA VAL A 92 -4.63 -0.55 9.79
C VAL A 92 -3.58 0.19 8.97
N LEU A 93 -2.33 -0.25 9.08
CA LEU A 93 -1.23 0.28 8.29
C LEU A 93 -1.34 -0.20 6.84
N SER A 94 -1.32 0.72 5.88
CA SER A 94 -1.41 0.39 4.45
C SER A 94 -0.36 1.12 3.63
N GLN A 95 -0.07 0.57 2.46
CA GLN A 95 0.78 1.21 1.46
C GLN A 95 -0.05 1.44 0.18
N PRO A 96 -0.48 2.67 -0.08
CA PRO A 96 -1.27 2.96 -1.28
C PRO A 96 -0.43 2.81 -2.55
N HIS A 97 -1.08 2.45 -3.65
CA HIS A 97 -0.41 2.10 -4.91
C HIS A 97 -0.43 3.22 -5.96
N TYR A 98 -1.08 4.35 -5.67
CA TYR A 98 -1.26 5.40 -6.66
C TYR A 98 -1.02 6.77 -6.04
N GLU A 99 0.01 7.44 -6.53
CA GLU A 99 0.52 8.71 -5.98
C GLU A 99 -0.33 9.92 -6.36
N ASP A 100 -1.28 9.80 -7.29
CA ASP A 100 -2.16 10.94 -7.64
C ASP A 100 -2.97 11.43 -6.45
N CYS A 101 -3.18 10.58 -5.43
CA CYS A 101 -3.80 11.01 -4.19
C CYS A 101 -2.95 12.02 -3.38
N LEU A 102 -1.65 12.15 -3.68
CA LEU A 102 -0.69 13.08 -3.07
C LEU A 102 -0.30 14.24 -3.99
N LYS A 103 -0.62 14.20 -5.29
CA LYS A 103 -0.32 15.28 -6.26
C LYS A 103 -0.76 16.66 -5.76
N ASN A 104 -1.88 16.72 -5.04
CA ASN A 104 -2.42 17.98 -4.50
C ASN A 104 -1.88 18.34 -3.10
N SER A 105 -1.40 17.35 -2.32
CA SER A 105 -0.91 17.62 -0.95
C SER A 105 0.54 18.14 -0.95
N TRP A 106 1.37 17.70 -1.89
CA TRP A 106 2.75 18.18 -2.04
C TRP A 106 2.85 19.61 -2.57
N ASN A 107 1.84 20.08 -3.32
CA ASN A 107 1.78 21.48 -3.77
C ASN A 107 1.44 22.47 -2.65
N ASN A 108 0.94 21.99 -1.50
CA ASN A 108 0.48 22.83 -0.39
C ASN A 108 1.47 22.90 0.78
N SER A 109 2.59 22.17 0.74
CA SER A 109 3.60 22.19 1.80
C SER A 109 4.93 22.75 1.30
N THR A 110 5.56 23.51 2.18
CA THR A 110 6.86 24.18 2.04
C THR A 110 8.02 23.19 1.91
N ALA A 111 8.04 22.36 0.87
CA ALA A 111 9.21 21.57 0.48
C ALA A 111 10.09 22.42 -0.45
N HIS A 112 10.76 23.42 0.10
CA HIS A 112 11.84 24.14 -0.59
C HIS A 112 13.18 23.51 -0.21
N CYS A 113 13.53 22.42 -0.88
CA CYS A 113 14.89 21.92 -0.86
C CYS A 113 15.30 21.46 -2.26
N GLY A 114 15.29 22.37 -3.24
CA GLY A 114 16.04 22.32 -4.51
C GLY A 114 15.88 21.11 -5.44
N GLN A 115 15.15 20.08 -5.03
CA GLN A 115 14.98 18.84 -5.76
C GLN A 115 13.67 18.94 -6.52
N LYS A 116 13.75 18.71 -7.84
CA LYS A 116 12.56 18.42 -8.65
C LYS A 116 11.79 17.33 -7.90
N THR A 117 10.53 17.59 -7.60
CA THR A 117 9.62 16.63 -6.96
C THR A 117 9.44 15.45 -7.89
N HIS A 118 10.39 14.51 -7.84
CA HIS A 118 10.25 13.21 -8.45
C HIS A 118 9.19 12.49 -7.63
N TYR A 119 8.11 12.10 -8.30
CA TYR A 119 7.06 11.24 -7.78
C TYR A 119 7.68 10.10 -6.96
N HIS A 120 7.43 10.10 -5.64
CA HIS A 120 7.98 9.11 -4.72
C HIS A 120 7.27 7.79 -4.87
N VAL A 121 7.94 6.90 -5.60
CA VAL A 121 7.46 5.56 -5.89
C VAL A 121 7.06 4.86 -4.59
N SER A 122 5.78 4.48 -4.49
CA SER A 122 5.22 3.78 -3.32
C SER A 122 5.74 2.33 -3.17
N ARG A 123 6.95 2.03 -3.65
CA ARG A 123 7.53 0.67 -3.64
C ARG A 123 8.38 0.47 -2.39
N ILE A 124 8.22 -0.68 -1.77
CA ILE A 124 9.08 -1.14 -0.66
C ILE A 124 10.48 -1.47 -1.19
N ILE A 125 10.56 -2.08 -2.37
CA ILE A 125 11.82 -2.45 -3.03
C ILE A 125 12.02 -1.54 -4.23
N ARG A 126 13.22 -0.95 -4.33
CA ARG A 126 13.56 0.00 -5.39
C ARG A 126 13.53 -0.67 -6.76
N GLU A 127 13.23 0.12 -7.79
CA GLU A 127 13.28 -0.37 -9.18
C GLU A 127 14.68 -0.82 -9.59
N SER A 128 15.70 -0.13 -9.09
CA SER A 128 17.11 -0.40 -9.34
C SER A 128 17.66 -1.63 -8.62
N THR A 129 16.82 -2.39 -7.91
CA THR A 129 17.25 -3.61 -7.23
C THR A 129 17.90 -4.59 -8.19
N THR A 130 19.06 -5.12 -7.80
CA THR A 130 19.75 -6.19 -8.54
C THR A 130 19.37 -7.58 -8.02
N LEU A 131 18.44 -7.67 -7.07
CA LEU A 131 18.03 -8.94 -6.50
C LEU A 131 17.32 -9.82 -7.54
N PRO A 132 17.61 -11.13 -7.59
CA PRO A 132 16.80 -12.07 -8.36
C PRO A 132 15.34 -12.04 -7.91
N LEU A 133 14.41 -12.35 -8.82
CA LEU A 133 12.97 -12.28 -8.56
C LEU A 133 12.56 -13.03 -7.29
N LYS A 134 13.02 -14.28 -7.10
CA LYS A 134 12.71 -15.07 -5.89
C LYS A 134 13.17 -14.40 -4.60
N LYS A 135 14.36 -13.78 -4.60
CA LYS A 135 14.87 -13.03 -3.42
C LYS A 135 14.07 -11.75 -3.20
N THR A 136 13.69 -11.06 -4.26
CA THR A 136 12.85 -9.86 -4.23
C THR A 136 11.48 -10.16 -3.61
N ILE A 137 10.84 -11.26 -4.05
CA ILE A 137 9.59 -11.76 -3.48
C ILE A 137 9.77 -12.10 -2.00
N SER A 138 10.81 -12.86 -1.66
CA SER A 138 11.07 -13.26 -0.27
C SER A 138 11.25 -12.05 0.65
N LEU A 139 11.99 -11.04 0.21
CA LEU A 139 12.17 -9.77 0.91
C LEU A 139 10.83 -9.06 1.08
N PHE A 140 10.07 -8.86 -0.01
CA PHE A 140 8.78 -8.18 0.02
C PHE A 140 7.80 -8.84 0.99
N LYS A 141 7.71 -10.18 1.00
CA LYS A 141 6.83 -10.92 1.91
C LYS A 141 7.10 -10.63 3.38
N LYS A 142 8.33 -10.29 3.75
CA LYS A 142 8.64 -9.90 5.14
C LYS A 142 7.96 -8.58 5.52
N PHE A 143 7.94 -7.62 4.59
CA PHE A 143 7.23 -6.36 4.79
C PHE A 143 5.71 -6.53 4.66
N GLU A 144 5.24 -7.34 3.71
CA GLU A 144 3.82 -7.65 3.51
C GLU A 144 3.17 -8.21 4.80
N ARG A 145 3.89 -9.04 5.55
CA ARG A 145 3.44 -9.56 6.86
C ARG A 145 3.19 -8.49 7.91
N VAL A 146 3.78 -7.30 7.76
CA VAL A 146 3.63 -6.18 8.70
C VAL A 146 2.57 -5.20 8.18
N ILE A 147 2.22 -5.22 6.89
CA ILE A 147 1.29 -4.23 6.30
C ILE A 147 -0.09 -4.85 6.09
N SER A 148 -0.92 -4.78 7.13
CA SER A 148 -2.25 -5.43 7.14
C SER A 148 -3.30 -4.74 6.27
N GLY A 149 -3.15 -3.45 5.99
CA GLY A 149 -4.06 -2.63 5.19
C GLY A 149 -3.86 -2.75 3.67
N GLY A 150 -2.94 -3.62 3.24
CA GLY A 150 -2.65 -3.90 1.84
C GLY A 150 -1.36 -3.25 1.34
N THR A 151 -0.61 -4.02 0.55
CA THR A 151 0.58 -3.61 -0.20
C THR A 151 0.58 -4.35 -1.54
N LEU A 152 1.25 -3.82 -2.55
CA LEU A 152 1.30 -4.38 -3.91
C LEU A 152 2.74 -4.70 -4.28
N PHE A 153 3.00 -5.98 -4.58
CA PHE A 153 4.27 -6.35 -5.19
C PHE A 153 4.30 -5.89 -6.64
N TYR A 154 5.34 -5.16 -7.02
CA TYR A 154 5.49 -4.66 -8.37
C TYR A 154 6.70 -5.29 -9.07
N LYS A 155 6.49 -5.77 -10.30
CA LYS A 155 7.58 -6.17 -11.19
C LYS A 155 7.47 -5.48 -12.54
N ASN A 156 8.44 -4.62 -12.83
CA ASN A 156 8.67 -4.17 -14.20
C ASN A 156 9.13 -5.37 -15.04
N PHE A 157 8.52 -5.54 -16.21
CA PHE A 157 8.80 -6.65 -17.11
C PHE A 157 9.03 -6.14 -18.52
N ASN A 158 10.27 -6.30 -19.00
CA ASN A 158 10.69 -5.99 -20.35
C ASN A 158 11.34 -7.25 -20.94
N GLY A 159 10.52 -8.20 -21.41
CA GLY A 159 11.01 -9.47 -21.94
C GLY A 159 10.04 -10.07 -22.96
N ASN A 160 10.42 -11.21 -23.53
CA ASN A 160 9.58 -11.95 -24.47
C ASN A 160 8.47 -12.75 -23.76
N GLU A 161 7.55 -13.31 -24.54
CA GLU A 161 6.39 -14.08 -24.03
C GLU A 161 6.80 -15.27 -23.15
N GLN A 162 7.86 -15.99 -23.52
CA GLN A 162 8.33 -17.15 -22.76
C GLN A 162 8.84 -16.75 -21.37
N SER A 163 9.59 -15.65 -21.29
CA SER A 163 10.06 -15.08 -20.02
C SER A 163 8.89 -14.56 -19.17
N LEU A 164 7.84 -14.04 -19.81
CA LEU A 164 6.64 -13.56 -19.11
C LEU A 164 5.90 -14.71 -18.43
N LYS A 165 5.68 -15.82 -19.15
CA LYS A 165 5.03 -17.03 -18.60
C LYS A 165 5.80 -17.58 -17.39
N LYS A 166 7.13 -17.62 -17.47
CA LYS A 166 7.99 -18.02 -16.34
C LYS A 166 7.83 -17.08 -15.15
N CYS A 167 7.82 -15.76 -15.39
CA CYS A 167 7.62 -14.75 -14.35
C CYS A 167 6.25 -14.89 -13.68
N GLN A 168 5.19 -15.04 -14.47
CA GLN A 168 3.83 -15.26 -13.98
C GLN A 168 3.74 -16.51 -13.11
N GLN A 169 4.30 -17.63 -13.57
CA GLN A 169 4.30 -18.88 -12.80
C GLN A 169 5.01 -18.73 -11.45
N ILE A 170 6.14 -18.01 -11.40
CA ILE A 170 6.83 -17.73 -10.14
C ILE A 170 5.94 -16.90 -9.20
N LEU A 171 5.25 -15.88 -9.74
CA LEU A 171 4.39 -14.99 -8.94
C LEU A 171 3.14 -15.69 -8.43
N PHE A 172 2.46 -16.48 -9.27
CA PHE A 172 1.30 -17.28 -8.85
C PHE A 172 1.66 -18.31 -7.77
N ASN A 173 2.88 -18.87 -7.82
CA ASN A 173 3.35 -19.85 -6.84
C ASN A 173 4.04 -19.21 -5.61
N SER A 174 3.98 -17.88 -5.45
CA SER A 174 4.74 -17.18 -4.41
C SER A 174 3.95 -16.82 -3.15
N ASP A 175 2.65 -17.11 -3.12
CA ASP A 175 1.71 -16.68 -2.06
C ASP A 175 1.87 -15.19 -1.70
N LEU A 176 1.94 -14.33 -2.71
CA LEU A 176 1.81 -12.88 -2.55
C LEU A 176 0.33 -12.53 -2.44
N ASN A 177 -0.03 -11.59 -1.56
CA ASN A 177 -1.42 -11.16 -1.41
C ASN A 177 -1.91 -10.38 -2.64
N ALA A 178 -1.03 -9.56 -3.23
CA ALA A 178 -1.31 -8.82 -4.45
C ALA A 178 -0.02 -8.54 -5.24
N PHE A 179 -0.09 -8.66 -6.57
CA PHE A 179 1.02 -8.30 -7.45
C PHE A 179 0.58 -7.66 -8.77
N PHE A 180 1.46 -6.87 -9.36
CA PHE A 180 1.31 -6.29 -10.69
C PHE A 180 2.56 -6.53 -11.53
N ILE A 181 2.35 -6.92 -12.79
CA ILE A 181 3.39 -7.07 -13.80
C ILE A 181 3.10 -6.08 -14.92
N GLY A 182 4.06 -5.20 -15.23
CA GLY A 182 3.93 -4.24 -16.32
C GLY A 182 4.67 -2.95 -16.02
N LYS A 183 4.51 -1.94 -16.87
CA LYS A 183 5.04 -0.59 -16.63
C LYS A 183 4.08 0.18 -15.72
N PHE A 184 4.59 0.81 -14.66
CA PHE A 184 3.77 1.69 -13.83
C PHE A 184 3.32 2.89 -14.67
N PRO A 185 2.06 3.37 -14.53
CA PRO A 185 1.67 4.65 -15.10
C PRO A 185 2.50 5.77 -14.46
N ASN A 186 3.11 6.62 -15.29
CA ASN A 186 3.84 7.82 -14.87
C ASN A 186 2.86 8.93 -14.44
#